data_AF-A0A2S2GF09-F1
#
_entry.id   AF-A0A2S2GF09-F1
#
_cell.length_a   1.000
_cell.length_b   1.000
_cell.length_c   1.000
_cell.angle_alpha   90.00
_cell.angle_beta   90.00
_cell.angle_gamma   90.00
#
_symmetry.space_group_name_H-M   'P 1'
#
loop_
_entity.id
_entity.type
_entity.pdbx_description
1 polymer ?
#
loop_
_entity_poly.entity_id
_entity_poly.type
_entity_poly.pdbx_seq_one_letter_code
_entity_poly.pdbx_strand_id
1 'polypeptide(L)'
;MRSVSTRTRVATLAAVTAFGALFSTGTAAAATQLNGHWAPFDRCPVDAPAMLAADGVGTTATCISSGSAGGSIKLGNTVVTTGKTDLQLGVLQRADGTTSLVAPAGGALVADSATVPGGLLGLMCPSSVPVVSAVCRQITDADLNKITATIEPAGAPRDFNMGAAFATDVPILTLPVRIHLKNPLLGDSCYIGTTAKPVLLQPKNVTAPSLSLQQFEADGTPGDTGEMGRYTFSGADQADTAFAVPGASGCGLGLLDWAVNLKTGLPSAAGANAVTLDDTSTYFASPYDPASLAPNEGRELARFWHSAVK
;
A
#
# COMPACT_ATOMS: atom_id res chain seq x y z
N MET A 1 5.66 5.77 82.87
CA MET A 1 4.20 5.55 82.81
C MET A 1 3.69 6.00 81.45
N ARG A 2 2.79 5.21 80.83
CA ARG A 2 2.12 5.40 79.50
C ARG A 2 3.06 5.16 78.29
N SER A 3 2.92 4.09 77.51
CA SER A 3 1.87 3.75 76.51
C SER A 3 1.71 4.90 75.50
N VAL A 4 1.84 4.74 74.18
CA VAL A 4 1.07 3.85 73.29
C VAL A 4 1.87 3.55 71.99
N SER A 5 1.65 2.35 71.46
CA SER A 5 1.75 1.86 70.05
C SER A 5 1.44 2.95 69.00
N THR A 6 1.93 2.91 67.75
CA THR A 6 1.33 2.09 66.68
C THR A 6 2.23 2.07 65.46
N ARG A 7 2.39 0.86 64.90
CA ARG A 7 3.08 0.53 63.66
C ARG A 7 2.43 1.20 62.45
N THR A 8 3.23 1.83 61.60
CA THR A 8 2.82 2.19 60.22
C THR A 8 3.74 1.47 59.26
N ARG A 9 3.25 0.37 58.67
CA ARG A 9 3.88 -0.31 57.54
C ARG A 9 3.62 0.55 56.30
N VAL A 10 4.67 1.16 55.75
CA VAL A 10 4.62 1.80 54.44
C VAL A 10 4.77 0.69 53.40
N ALA A 11 3.66 0.33 52.76
CA ALA A 11 3.67 -0.52 51.57
C ALA A 11 3.83 0.38 50.35
N THR A 12 4.99 0.29 49.69
CA THR A 12 5.27 0.88 48.39
C THR A 12 4.48 0.14 47.30
N LEU A 13 3.38 0.74 46.85
CA LEU A 13 2.71 0.32 45.61
C LEU A 13 3.49 0.89 44.41
N ALA A 14 4.17 -0.01 43.70
CA ALA A 14 4.77 0.27 42.40
C ALA A 14 3.66 0.50 41.37
N ALA A 15 3.59 1.71 40.80
CA ALA A 15 2.73 2.00 39.66
C ALA A 15 3.34 1.38 38.40
N VAL A 16 2.79 0.25 37.96
CA VAL A 16 3.05 -0.30 36.63
C VAL A 16 2.19 0.49 35.64
N THR A 17 2.77 1.52 35.01
CA THR A 17 2.19 2.15 33.81
C THR A 17 2.26 1.14 32.67
N ALA A 18 1.17 0.41 32.44
CA ALA A 18 0.99 -0.39 31.25
C ALA A 18 0.86 0.55 30.03
N PHE A 19 1.97 0.75 29.33
CA PHE A 19 1.95 1.27 27.95
C PHE A 19 1.36 0.16 27.07
N GLY A 20 0.02 0.13 26.99
CA GLY A 20 -0.69 -0.63 25.97
C GLY A 20 -0.46 0.05 24.63
N ALA A 21 0.61 -0.32 23.93
CA ALA A 21 0.71 -0.07 22.50
C ALA A 21 -0.45 -0.82 21.84
N LEU A 22 -1.45 -0.06 21.39
CA LEU A 22 -2.47 -0.54 20.48
C LEU A 22 -1.75 -0.94 19.19
N PHE A 23 -1.39 -2.22 19.09
CA PHE A 23 -1.06 -2.81 17.80
C PHE A 23 -2.38 -2.86 17.03
N SER A 24 -2.57 -1.89 16.12
CA SER A 24 -3.57 -1.98 15.08
C SER A 24 -3.20 -3.17 14.19
N THR A 25 -3.68 -4.36 14.54
CA THR A 25 -3.77 -5.47 13.59
C THR A 25 -4.80 -5.02 12.56
N GLY A 26 -4.33 -4.38 11.49
CA GLY A 26 -5.18 -3.93 10.39
C GLY A 26 -5.87 -5.15 9.78
N THR A 27 -7.11 -5.41 10.16
CA THR A 27 -8.02 -6.16 9.31
C THR A 27 -8.18 -5.35 8.03
N ALA A 28 -7.86 -5.94 6.89
CA ALA A 28 -8.15 -5.32 5.60
C ALA A 28 -9.65 -4.98 5.59
N ALA A 29 -9.97 -3.68 5.58
CA ALA A 29 -11.35 -3.25 5.40
C ALA A 29 -11.82 -3.82 4.06
N ALA A 30 -12.95 -4.55 4.09
CA ALA A 30 -13.53 -5.10 2.87
C ALA A 30 -13.86 -3.94 1.92
N ALA A 31 -13.52 -4.10 0.64
CA ALA A 31 -13.89 -3.15 -0.40
C ALA A 31 -15.41 -2.99 -0.45
N THR A 32 -15.89 -1.75 -0.48
CA THR A 32 -17.32 -1.43 -0.54
C THR A 32 -17.79 -1.36 -1.99
N GLN A 33 -18.86 -2.05 -2.35
CA GLN A 33 -19.37 -1.93 -3.72
C GLN A 33 -20.04 -0.56 -3.91
N LEU A 34 -19.45 0.27 -4.78
CA LEU A 34 -19.96 1.61 -5.07
C LEU A 34 -20.67 1.68 -6.44
N ASN A 35 -21.55 2.65 -6.58
CA ASN A 35 -22.32 2.91 -7.79
C ASN A 35 -21.56 3.76 -8.82
N GLY A 36 -21.85 3.50 -10.10
CA GLY A 36 -21.39 4.28 -11.26
C GLY A 36 -19.95 4.79 -11.18
N HIS A 37 -19.78 6.12 -11.23
CA HIS A 37 -18.46 6.74 -11.31
C HIS A 37 -17.65 6.68 -10.00
N TRP A 38 -18.29 6.33 -8.88
CA TRP A 38 -17.61 6.03 -7.62
C TRP A 38 -16.94 4.65 -7.59
N ALA A 39 -17.29 3.73 -8.50
CA ALA A 39 -16.83 2.33 -8.48
C ALA A 39 -15.31 2.13 -8.22
N PRO A 40 -14.39 2.96 -8.75
CA PRO A 40 -12.95 2.80 -8.49
C PRO A 40 -12.50 3.19 -7.07
N PHE A 41 -13.34 3.84 -6.26
CA PHE A 41 -12.95 4.47 -4.99
C PHE A 41 -13.50 3.74 -3.75
N ASP A 42 -13.63 2.42 -3.83
CA ASP A 42 -14.23 1.55 -2.80
C ASP A 42 -13.51 1.52 -1.44
N ARG A 43 -12.34 2.17 -1.34
CA ARG A 43 -11.52 2.30 -0.12
C ARG A 43 -11.10 3.74 0.17
N CYS A 44 -11.70 4.75 -0.46
CA CYS A 44 -11.36 6.14 -0.14
C CYS A 44 -11.60 6.44 1.36
N PRO A 45 -10.65 7.06 2.08
CA PRO A 45 -10.76 7.28 3.53
C PRO A 45 -11.65 8.49 3.87
N VAL A 46 -12.85 8.58 3.30
CA VAL A 46 -13.74 9.75 3.43
C VAL A 46 -14.13 10.07 4.87
N ASP A 47 -14.19 9.06 5.74
CA ASP A 47 -14.51 9.21 7.16
C ASP A 47 -13.29 9.57 8.04
N ALA A 48 -12.09 9.63 7.46
CA ALA A 48 -10.91 10.00 8.24
C ALA A 48 -11.07 11.43 8.78
N PRO A 49 -10.71 11.71 10.05
CA PRO A 49 -10.90 13.04 10.64
C PRO A 49 -10.26 14.18 9.84
N ALA A 50 -9.12 13.92 9.19
CA ALA A 50 -8.44 14.90 8.35
C ALA A 50 -9.20 15.17 7.04
N MET A 51 -9.84 14.16 6.45
CA MET A 51 -10.69 14.31 5.26
C MET A 51 -11.95 15.10 5.60
N LEU A 52 -12.65 14.73 6.68
CA LEU A 52 -13.86 15.43 7.15
C LEU A 52 -13.64 16.89 7.57
N ALA A 53 -12.39 17.27 7.85
CA ALA A 53 -12.02 18.62 8.26
C ALA A 53 -11.74 19.57 7.08
N ALA A 54 -11.71 19.07 5.84
CA ALA A 54 -11.57 19.91 4.66
C ALA A 54 -12.78 20.85 4.52
N ASP A 55 -12.49 22.14 4.29
CA ASP A 55 -13.48 23.22 4.31
C ASP A 55 -13.94 23.64 2.92
N GLY A 56 -13.28 23.19 1.85
CA GLY A 56 -13.60 23.52 0.46
C GLY A 56 -12.94 24.79 -0.07
N VAL A 57 -12.23 25.56 0.77
CA VAL A 57 -11.59 26.82 0.36
C VAL A 57 -10.12 26.86 0.78
N GLY A 58 -9.83 26.70 2.07
CA GLY A 58 -8.47 26.64 2.60
C GLY A 58 -7.86 25.24 2.43
N THR A 59 -8.69 24.20 2.44
CA THR A 59 -8.31 22.80 2.21
C THR A 59 -9.42 22.06 1.48
N THR A 60 -9.10 21.40 0.39
CA THR A 60 -10.02 20.54 -0.38
C THR A 60 -9.62 19.08 -0.25
N ALA A 61 -10.60 18.20 -0.09
CA ALA A 61 -10.43 16.76 -0.05
C ALA A 61 -10.73 16.12 -1.41
N THR A 62 -9.86 15.20 -1.82
CA THR A 62 -9.99 14.46 -3.08
C THR A 62 -9.70 12.98 -2.84
N CYS A 63 -10.52 12.10 -3.42
CA CYS A 63 -10.24 10.67 -3.49
C CYS A 63 -9.38 10.37 -4.71
N ILE A 64 -8.33 9.57 -4.54
CA ILE A 64 -7.51 9.02 -5.62
C ILE A 64 -7.63 7.51 -5.63
N SER A 65 -7.78 6.95 -6.83
CA SER A 65 -7.66 5.52 -7.10
C SER A 65 -6.73 5.31 -8.29
N SER A 66 -5.81 4.36 -8.20
CA SER A 66 -4.91 4.00 -9.30
C SER A 66 -4.70 2.51 -9.30
N GLY A 67 -4.84 1.87 -10.46
CA GLY A 67 -4.69 0.43 -10.55
C GLY A 67 -4.26 -0.03 -11.92
N SER A 68 -3.59 -1.17 -11.93
CA SER A 68 -3.20 -1.90 -13.13
C SER A 68 -3.62 -3.36 -12.97
N ALA A 69 -3.99 -4.01 -14.07
CA ALA A 69 -4.33 -5.43 -14.09
C ALA A 69 -3.10 -6.34 -13.95
N GLY A 70 -1.90 -5.83 -14.22
CA GLY A 70 -0.69 -6.62 -14.22
C GLY A 70 0.55 -5.85 -14.64
N GLY A 71 1.67 -6.54 -14.67
CA GLY A 71 2.95 -5.92 -14.95
C GLY A 71 4.10 -6.85 -14.62
N SER A 72 5.25 -6.26 -14.30
CA SER A 72 6.42 -7.03 -13.89
C SER A 72 7.19 -6.33 -12.78
N ILE A 73 7.77 -7.13 -11.89
CA ILE A 73 8.71 -6.65 -10.88
C ILE A 73 9.98 -7.49 -10.92
N LYS A 74 11.11 -6.81 -11.02
CA LYS A 74 12.45 -7.35 -10.92
C LYS A 74 13.09 -6.91 -9.62
N LEU A 75 13.45 -7.88 -8.78
CA LEU A 75 14.25 -7.69 -7.57
C LEU A 75 15.54 -8.49 -7.73
N GLY A 76 16.67 -7.78 -7.89
CA GLY A 76 17.96 -8.38 -8.20
C GLY A 76 17.89 -9.31 -9.42
N ASN A 77 18.05 -10.61 -9.18
CA ASN A 77 18.06 -11.65 -10.21
C ASN A 77 16.68 -12.28 -10.48
N THR A 78 15.64 -11.92 -9.72
CA THR A 78 14.31 -12.53 -9.84
C THR A 78 13.35 -11.58 -10.54
N VAL A 79 12.63 -12.08 -11.54
CA VAL A 79 11.54 -11.37 -12.22
C VAL A 79 10.24 -12.10 -11.95
N VAL A 80 9.20 -11.37 -11.60
CA VAL A 80 7.86 -11.88 -11.30
C VAL A 80 6.84 -11.07 -12.08
N THR A 81 5.90 -11.73 -12.74
CA THR A 81 4.70 -11.08 -13.31
C THR A 81 3.75 -10.74 -12.17
N THR A 82 3.39 -9.46 -12.04
CA THR A 82 2.47 -9.01 -10.98
C THR A 82 1.02 -9.25 -11.40
N GLY A 83 0.15 -9.48 -10.42
CA GLY A 83 -1.30 -9.47 -10.62
C GLY A 83 -1.87 -8.05 -10.52
N LYS A 84 -3.18 -7.96 -10.23
CA LYS A 84 -3.86 -6.68 -10.07
C LYS A 84 -3.23 -5.87 -8.93
N THR A 85 -3.13 -4.56 -9.13
CA THR A 85 -2.78 -3.59 -8.09
C THR A 85 -3.91 -2.57 -7.94
N ASP A 86 -4.12 -2.12 -6.71
CA ASP A 86 -5.10 -1.09 -6.35
C ASP A 86 -4.51 -0.18 -5.27
N LEU A 87 -4.15 1.03 -5.68
CA LEU A 87 -3.68 2.12 -4.84
C LEU A 87 -4.84 3.10 -4.60
N GLN A 88 -5.22 3.33 -3.35
CA GLN A 88 -6.23 4.32 -3.00
C GLN A 88 -5.77 5.21 -1.84
N LEU A 89 -6.09 6.50 -1.96
CA LEU A 89 -5.64 7.56 -1.05
C LEU A 89 -6.67 8.68 -0.98
N GLY A 90 -6.75 9.34 0.17
CA GLY A 90 -7.27 10.70 0.28
C GLY A 90 -6.14 11.70 0.09
N VAL A 91 -6.38 12.77 -0.65
CA VAL A 91 -5.47 13.91 -0.78
C VAL A 91 -6.15 15.14 -0.24
N LEU A 92 -5.44 15.82 0.65
CA LEU A 92 -5.81 17.13 1.16
C LEU A 92 -4.93 18.16 0.48
N GLN A 93 -5.51 18.97 -0.39
CA GLN A 93 -4.82 20.06 -1.06
C GLN A 93 -5.13 21.37 -0.33
N ARG A 94 -4.08 22.11 0.05
CA ARG A 94 -4.20 23.42 0.70
C ARG A 94 -4.16 24.54 -0.32
N ALA A 95 -4.70 25.70 0.05
CA ALA A 95 -4.70 26.90 -0.79
C ALA A 95 -3.28 27.39 -1.16
N ASP A 96 -2.25 27.04 -0.39
CA ASP A 96 -0.84 27.32 -0.71
C ASP A 96 -0.21 26.34 -1.71
N GLY A 97 -0.98 25.36 -2.20
CA GLY A 97 -0.54 24.34 -3.14
C GLY A 97 0.09 23.10 -2.49
N THR A 98 0.28 23.08 -1.16
CA THR A 98 0.82 21.90 -0.48
C THR A 98 -0.22 20.79 -0.34
N THR A 99 0.25 19.55 -0.34
CA THR A 99 -0.60 18.36 -0.25
C THR A 99 -0.24 17.52 0.97
N SER A 100 -1.24 16.88 1.58
CA SER A 100 -1.03 15.81 2.55
C SER A 100 -1.87 14.60 2.19
N LEU A 101 -1.35 13.41 2.48
CA LEU A 101 -1.98 12.14 2.13
C LEU A 101 -2.66 11.51 3.34
N VAL A 102 -3.80 10.89 3.10
CA VAL A 102 -4.55 10.10 4.06
C VAL A 102 -4.66 8.69 3.49
N ALA A 103 -4.12 7.70 4.19
CA ALA A 103 -4.24 6.31 3.78
C ALA A 103 -5.54 5.70 4.32
N PRO A 104 -6.17 4.77 3.57
CA PRO A 104 -7.22 3.90 4.09
C PRO A 104 -6.74 3.10 5.30
N ALA A 105 -7.67 2.67 6.16
CA ALA A 105 -7.33 1.86 7.36
C ALA A 105 -6.60 0.55 7.02
N GLY A 106 -6.90 -0.05 5.87
CA GLY A 106 -6.21 -1.25 5.35
C GLY A 106 -4.88 -0.98 4.63
N GLY A 107 -4.41 0.27 4.62
CA GLY A 107 -3.25 0.71 3.85
C GLY A 107 -3.60 1.17 2.44
N ALA A 108 -2.71 1.97 1.85
CA ALA A 108 -2.94 2.60 0.57
C ALA A 108 -2.90 1.63 -0.62
N LEU A 109 -2.08 0.58 -0.55
CA LEU A 109 -1.88 -0.36 -1.64
C LEU A 109 -2.43 -1.74 -1.28
N VAL A 110 -3.19 -2.32 -2.19
CA VAL A 110 -3.52 -3.75 -2.23
C VAL A 110 -3.01 -4.31 -3.54
N ALA A 111 -2.37 -5.47 -3.48
CA ALA A 111 -1.85 -6.16 -4.64
C ALA A 111 -2.19 -7.64 -4.57
N ASP A 112 -2.54 -8.22 -5.71
CA ASP A 112 -2.70 -9.66 -5.84
C ASP A 112 -1.38 -10.37 -5.57
N SER A 113 -1.50 -11.59 -5.05
CA SER A 113 -0.34 -12.45 -4.86
C SER A 113 0.13 -12.99 -6.21
N ALA A 114 1.43 -12.90 -6.48
CA ALA A 114 2.06 -13.45 -7.66
C ALA A 114 2.85 -14.72 -7.34
N THR A 115 2.94 -15.66 -8.28
CA THR A 115 3.77 -16.85 -8.09
C THR A 115 5.21 -16.54 -8.49
N VAL A 116 6.17 -16.85 -7.62
CA VAL A 116 7.60 -16.67 -7.91
C VAL A 116 8.08 -17.78 -8.86
N PRO A 117 8.62 -17.46 -10.05
CA PRO A 117 9.10 -18.47 -10.98
C PRO A 117 10.16 -19.39 -10.37
N GLY A 118 10.03 -20.69 -10.62
CA GLY A 118 10.93 -21.72 -10.08
C GLY A 118 10.67 -22.14 -8.64
N GLY A 119 9.86 -21.39 -7.88
CA GLY A 119 9.47 -21.78 -6.52
C GLY A 119 10.64 -21.95 -5.55
N LEU A 120 10.45 -22.77 -4.53
CA LEU A 120 11.45 -23.06 -3.51
C LEU A 120 12.63 -23.87 -4.04
N LEU A 121 12.41 -24.76 -5.02
CA LEU A 121 13.49 -25.41 -5.75
C LEU A 121 14.40 -24.38 -6.42
N GLY A 122 13.81 -23.32 -6.96
CA GLY A 122 14.54 -22.18 -7.47
C GLY A 122 15.38 -21.47 -6.41
N LEU A 123 14.89 -21.35 -5.17
CA LEU A 123 15.59 -20.71 -4.05
C LEU A 123 16.67 -21.60 -3.40
N MET A 124 16.46 -22.92 -3.34
CA MET A 124 17.24 -23.84 -2.49
C MET A 124 18.10 -24.86 -3.27
N CYS A 125 17.85 -25.07 -4.56
CA CYS A 125 18.47 -26.16 -5.34
C CYS A 125 19.07 -25.58 -6.64
N PRO A 126 20.38 -25.74 -6.91
CA PRO A 126 21.29 -26.77 -6.43
C PRO A 126 22.31 -26.23 -5.40
N SER A 127 22.45 -26.91 -4.27
CA SER A 127 23.47 -26.61 -3.26
C SER A 127 24.28 -27.86 -2.92
N SER A 128 25.57 -27.68 -2.62
CA SER A 128 26.52 -28.71 -2.18
C SER A 128 26.38 -29.08 -0.70
N VAL A 129 25.33 -28.60 -0.03
CA VAL A 129 25.08 -28.81 1.40
C VAL A 129 24.16 -30.03 1.59
N PRO A 130 24.62 -31.13 2.22
CA PRO A 130 23.89 -32.40 2.28
C PRO A 130 22.48 -32.33 2.85
N VAL A 131 22.24 -31.44 3.81
CA VAL A 131 20.92 -31.21 4.42
C VAL A 131 19.95 -30.60 3.41
N VAL A 132 20.42 -29.62 2.63
CA VAL A 132 19.62 -28.96 1.60
C VAL A 132 19.36 -29.92 0.43
N SER A 133 20.32 -30.79 0.09
CA SER A 133 20.15 -31.85 -0.92
C SER A 133 19.06 -32.87 -0.53
N ALA A 134 18.88 -33.17 0.76
CA ALA A 134 17.82 -34.04 1.24
C ALA A 134 16.44 -33.38 1.14
N VAL A 135 16.34 -32.10 1.52
CA VAL A 135 15.12 -31.29 1.36
C VAL A 135 14.75 -31.12 -0.11
N CYS A 136 15.72 -30.85 -0.98
CA CYS A 136 15.53 -30.77 -2.44
C CYS A 136 14.97 -32.06 -3.06
N ARG A 137 15.29 -33.24 -2.49
CA ARG A 137 14.72 -34.53 -2.95
C ARG A 137 13.30 -34.78 -2.46
N GLN A 138 12.87 -34.07 -1.41
CA GLN A 138 11.53 -34.13 -0.82
C GLN A 138 10.57 -33.12 -1.46
N ILE A 139 11.08 -32.04 -2.05
CA ILE A 139 10.29 -31.05 -2.80
C ILE A 139 10.06 -31.58 -4.23
N THR A 140 9.30 -32.67 -4.36
CA THR A 140 8.66 -33.09 -5.61
C THR A 140 7.17 -32.73 -5.63
N ASP A 141 6.67 -32.28 -4.48
CA ASP A 141 5.30 -31.79 -4.28
C ASP A 141 5.19 -30.35 -4.81
N ALA A 142 4.20 -30.13 -5.69
CA ALA A 142 3.99 -28.84 -6.35
C ALA A 142 3.59 -27.73 -5.37
N ASP A 143 2.91 -28.05 -4.27
CA ASP A 143 2.46 -27.09 -3.27
C ASP A 143 3.58 -26.70 -2.31
N LEU A 144 4.45 -27.64 -1.94
CA LEU A 144 5.67 -27.33 -1.18
C LEU A 144 6.68 -26.52 -1.99
N ASN A 145 6.67 -26.65 -3.32
CA ASN A 145 7.54 -25.86 -4.20
C ASN A 145 6.98 -24.45 -4.45
N LYS A 146 5.66 -24.25 -4.42
CA LYS A 146 5.04 -22.98 -4.79
C LYS A 146 5.35 -21.91 -3.74
N ILE A 147 5.89 -20.78 -4.21
CA ILE A 147 6.06 -19.56 -3.40
C ILE A 147 5.18 -18.49 -4.00
N THR A 148 4.35 -17.88 -3.16
CA THR A 148 3.62 -16.68 -3.54
C THR A 148 4.26 -15.46 -2.90
N ALA A 149 4.35 -14.38 -3.67
CA ALA A 149 4.85 -13.09 -3.24
C ALA A 149 3.70 -12.08 -3.29
N THR A 150 3.49 -11.37 -2.18
CA THR A 150 2.47 -10.31 -2.08
C THR A 150 3.16 -9.01 -1.66
N ILE A 151 2.92 -7.93 -2.41
CA ILE A 151 3.40 -6.61 -2.02
C ILE A 151 2.44 -6.06 -0.95
N GLU A 152 3.00 -5.67 0.19
CA GLU A 152 2.25 -5.10 1.32
C GLU A 152 2.75 -3.67 1.62
N PRO A 153 1.85 -2.75 2.04
CA PRO A 153 2.26 -1.48 2.60
C PRO A 153 3.20 -1.65 3.81
N ALA A 154 4.30 -0.90 3.82
CA ALA A 154 5.29 -0.90 4.90
C ALA A 154 5.42 0.46 5.59
N GLY A 155 4.55 1.41 5.25
CA GLY A 155 4.50 2.75 5.82
C GLY A 155 3.49 3.64 5.08
N ALA A 156 3.34 4.88 5.56
CA ALA A 156 2.50 5.86 4.89
C ALA A 156 3.15 6.35 3.58
N PRO A 157 2.39 6.47 2.49
CA PRO A 157 2.84 7.17 1.29
C PRO A 157 3.20 8.62 1.58
N ARG A 158 4.09 9.20 0.78
CA ARG A 158 4.54 10.60 0.91
C ARG A 158 5.03 11.16 -0.43
N ASP A 159 5.46 12.43 -0.41
CA ASP A 159 6.06 13.12 -1.56
C ASP A 159 5.15 13.13 -2.80
N PHE A 160 3.83 13.22 -2.58
CA PHE A 160 2.86 13.19 -3.68
C PHE A 160 2.94 14.44 -4.54
N ASN A 161 3.10 14.22 -5.83
CA ASN A 161 3.12 15.25 -6.85
C ASN A 161 1.91 15.04 -7.77
N MET A 162 0.84 15.80 -7.54
CA MET A 162 -0.33 15.81 -8.42
C MET A 162 0.05 16.17 -9.86
N GLY A 163 1.07 17.03 -10.00
CA GLY A 163 1.73 17.38 -11.25
C GLY A 163 2.20 16.18 -12.07
N ALA A 164 2.83 15.24 -11.39
CA ALA A 164 3.43 14.07 -12.00
C ALA A 164 2.41 13.06 -12.51
N ALA A 165 1.15 13.12 -12.03
CA ALA A 165 0.09 12.24 -12.52
C ALA A 165 -0.22 12.47 -14.02
N PHE A 166 0.08 13.67 -14.55
CA PHE A 166 -0.14 14.03 -15.96
C PHE A 166 1.14 14.14 -16.80
N ALA A 167 2.31 14.04 -16.17
CA ALA A 167 3.59 14.13 -16.84
C ALA A 167 4.23 12.74 -16.97
N THR A 168 5.09 12.57 -17.96
CA THR A 168 6.01 11.43 -18.02
C THR A 168 7.29 11.75 -17.25
N ASP A 169 7.95 10.70 -16.78
CA ASP A 169 9.28 10.74 -16.17
C ASP A 169 9.43 11.51 -14.85
N VAL A 170 8.32 11.92 -14.23
CA VAL A 170 8.31 12.53 -12.89
C VAL A 170 7.71 11.55 -11.88
N PRO A 171 8.37 11.26 -10.74
CA PRO A 171 7.79 10.44 -9.69
C PRO A 171 6.46 11.00 -9.17
N ILE A 172 5.46 10.14 -9.08
CA ILE A 172 4.10 10.52 -8.64
C ILE A 172 4.04 10.60 -7.11
N LEU A 173 4.62 9.63 -6.43
CA LEU A 173 4.69 9.56 -4.98
C LEU A 173 5.78 8.57 -4.55
N THR A 174 6.14 8.62 -3.28
CA THR A 174 6.95 7.57 -2.64
C THR A 174 6.04 6.59 -1.91
N LEU A 175 6.12 5.30 -2.26
CA LEU A 175 5.40 4.18 -1.66
C LEU A 175 6.36 3.27 -0.88
N PRO A 176 6.31 3.28 0.47
CA PRO A 176 7.03 2.30 1.27
C PRO A 176 6.30 0.95 1.24
N VAL A 177 6.97 -0.08 0.73
CA VAL A 177 6.41 -1.44 0.63
C VAL A 177 7.38 -2.50 1.17
N ARG A 178 6.85 -3.68 1.45
CA ARG A 178 7.59 -4.91 1.73
C ARG A 178 6.95 -6.05 0.95
N ILE A 179 7.71 -7.11 0.67
CA ILE A 179 7.19 -8.25 -0.08
C ILE A 179 7.09 -9.44 0.87
N HIS A 180 5.87 -9.91 1.10
CA HIS A 180 5.61 -11.11 1.89
C HIS A 180 5.75 -12.34 1.00
N LEU A 181 6.67 -13.24 1.36
CA LEU A 181 6.82 -14.54 0.71
C LEU A 181 6.10 -15.60 1.52
N LYS A 182 5.09 -16.24 0.93
CA LYS A 182 4.32 -17.32 1.56
C LYS A 182 4.70 -18.67 0.97
N ASN A 183 5.11 -19.57 1.84
CA ASN A 183 5.33 -20.99 1.59
C ASN A 183 5.41 -21.73 2.94
N PRO A 184 4.90 -22.97 3.07
CA PRO A 184 4.93 -23.71 4.33
C PRO A 184 6.31 -23.82 5.00
N LEU A 185 7.40 -23.87 4.21
CA LEU A 185 8.77 -23.99 4.70
C LEU A 185 9.40 -22.64 5.08
N LEU A 186 8.91 -21.53 4.50
CA LEU A 186 9.36 -20.18 4.82
C LEU A 186 8.59 -19.59 6.02
N GLY A 187 7.37 -20.05 6.27
CA GLY A 187 6.49 -19.52 7.31
C GLY A 187 5.91 -18.14 6.99
N ASP A 188 5.01 -17.65 7.84
CA ASP A 188 4.22 -16.42 7.62
C ASP A 188 4.97 -15.12 7.95
N SER A 189 6.25 -15.21 8.30
CA SER A 189 7.08 -14.05 8.68
C SER A 189 8.23 -13.80 7.70
N CYS A 190 8.21 -14.45 6.54
CA CYS A 190 9.24 -14.28 5.52
C CYS A 190 8.97 -13.05 4.67
N TYR A 191 9.78 -12.01 4.83
CA TYR A 191 9.63 -10.74 4.12
C TYR A 191 10.93 -10.30 3.44
N ILE A 192 10.82 -9.77 2.22
CA ILE A 192 11.86 -8.92 1.62
C ILE A 192 11.56 -7.47 1.99
N GLY A 193 12.51 -6.84 2.69
CA GLY A 193 12.26 -5.57 3.36
C GLY A 193 11.43 -5.71 4.64
N THR A 194 11.33 -4.62 5.39
CA THR A 194 10.55 -4.55 6.65
C THR A 194 9.88 -3.18 6.76
N THR A 195 9.02 -2.98 7.75
CA THR A 195 8.48 -1.65 8.06
C THR A 195 9.57 -0.65 8.49
N ALA A 196 10.66 -1.13 9.12
CA ALA A 196 11.80 -0.30 9.50
C ALA A 196 12.78 -0.03 8.35
N LYS A 197 12.86 -0.95 7.37
CA LYS A 197 13.69 -0.85 6.17
C LYS A 197 12.87 -1.29 4.96
N PRO A 198 11.94 -0.44 4.48
CA PRO A 198 11.07 -0.79 3.36
C PRO A 198 11.81 -0.69 2.03
N VAL A 199 11.22 -1.29 0.99
CA VAL A 199 11.49 -0.91 -0.40
C VAL A 199 10.74 0.40 -0.66
N LEU A 200 11.41 1.40 -1.20
CA LEU A 200 10.81 2.71 -1.51
C LEU A 200 10.58 2.80 -3.02
N LEU A 201 9.33 2.56 -3.44
CA LEU A 201 8.96 2.69 -4.84
C LEU A 201 8.57 4.13 -5.16
N GLN A 202 8.99 4.61 -6.31
CA GLN A 202 8.72 5.94 -6.84
C GLN A 202 8.22 5.84 -8.29
N PRO A 203 7.03 5.24 -8.50
CA PRO A 203 6.50 5.05 -9.85
C PRO A 203 6.28 6.38 -10.56
N LYS A 204 6.60 6.39 -11.85
CA LYS A 204 6.36 7.50 -12.77
C LYS A 204 5.68 6.98 -14.04
N ASN A 205 4.87 7.81 -14.70
CA ASN A 205 4.37 7.46 -16.03
C ASN A 205 5.55 7.40 -17.01
N VAL A 206 5.64 6.33 -17.80
CA VAL A 206 6.60 6.21 -18.92
C VAL A 206 5.94 6.39 -20.28
N THR A 207 4.62 6.20 -20.35
CA THR A 207 3.79 6.63 -21.48
C THR A 207 2.75 7.65 -21.01
N ALA A 208 2.37 8.56 -21.90
CA ALA A 208 1.40 9.60 -21.55
C ALA A 208 -0.01 9.00 -21.43
N PRO A 209 -0.74 9.26 -20.33
CA PRO A 209 -2.13 8.81 -20.19
C PRO A 209 -3.06 9.57 -21.14
N SER A 210 -4.15 8.91 -21.52
CA SER A 210 -5.34 9.58 -22.06
C SER A 210 -6.12 10.27 -20.94
N LEU A 211 -6.52 11.52 -21.14
CA LEU A 211 -7.27 12.31 -20.16
C LEU A 211 -8.75 12.40 -20.55
N SER A 212 -9.64 12.15 -19.60
CA SER A 212 -11.03 12.57 -19.66
C SER A 212 -11.51 13.20 -18.35
N LEU A 213 -12.50 14.08 -18.46
CA LEU A 213 -13.19 14.70 -17.33
C LEU A 213 -14.68 14.41 -17.49
N GLN A 214 -15.30 13.96 -16.41
CA GLN A 214 -16.76 13.81 -16.34
C GLN A 214 -17.29 14.40 -15.04
N GLN A 215 -18.51 14.96 -15.09
CA GLN A 215 -19.31 15.18 -13.90
C GLN A 215 -20.16 13.93 -13.62
N PHE A 216 -20.72 13.84 -12.41
CA PHE A 216 -21.66 12.79 -12.03
C PHE A 216 -22.40 13.19 -10.74
N GLU A 217 -23.57 12.60 -10.53
CA GLU A 217 -24.40 12.87 -9.35
C GLU A 217 -23.73 12.36 -8.06
N ALA A 218 -24.09 12.94 -6.92
CA ALA A 218 -23.59 12.55 -5.61
C ALA A 218 -23.55 11.03 -5.35
N ASP A 219 -24.59 10.30 -5.80
CA ASP A 219 -24.73 8.85 -5.62
C ASP A 219 -23.95 8.00 -6.64
N GLY A 220 -23.11 8.61 -7.46
CA GLY A 220 -22.32 7.94 -8.48
C GLY A 220 -22.99 7.82 -9.85
N THR A 221 -24.26 8.17 -9.98
CA THR A 221 -24.99 8.09 -11.25
C THR A 221 -24.36 9.01 -12.31
N PRO A 222 -24.10 8.52 -13.55
CA PRO A 222 -23.59 9.36 -14.63
C PRO A 222 -24.50 10.57 -14.92
N GLY A 223 -23.91 11.74 -15.09
CA GLY A 223 -24.63 12.98 -15.39
C GLY A 223 -23.70 14.09 -15.88
N ASP A 224 -24.19 15.00 -16.71
CA ASP A 224 -23.33 16.05 -17.30
C ASP A 224 -23.21 17.31 -16.41
N THR A 225 -23.95 17.37 -15.31
CA THR A 225 -24.05 18.54 -14.41
C THR A 225 -24.18 18.16 -12.92
N GLY A 226 -23.62 17.02 -12.51
CA GLY A 226 -23.72 16.53 -11.13
C GLY A 226 -22.75 17.20 -10.15
N GLU A 227 -22.94 16.97 -8.86
CA GLU A 227 -22.17 17.61 -7.78
C GLU A 227 -20.71 17.17 -7.73
N MET A 228 -20.39 16.02 -8.33
CA MET A 228 -19.06 15.42 -8.32
C MET A 228 -18.37 15.56 -9.67
N GLY A 229 -17.06 15.76 -9.64
CA GLY A 229 -16.18 15.68 -10.79
C GLY A 229 -15.24 14.48 -10.68
N ARG A 230 -14.92 13.85 -11.81
CA ARG A 230 -13.86 12.84 -11.89
C ARG A 230 -12.93 13.08 -13.07
N TYR A 231 -11.63 13.19 -12.79
CA TYR A 231 -10.58 13.08 -13.80
C TYR A 231 -10.18 11.62 -13.96
N THR A 232 -10.10 11.15 -15.20
CA THR A 232 -9.59 9.83 -15.56
C THR A 232 -8.32 9.97 -16.38
N PHE A 233 -7.30 9.23 -15.98
CA PHE A 233 -6.03 9.09 -16.68
C PHE A 233 -5.83 7.60 -16.99
N SER A 234 -6.08 7.19 -18.23
CA SER A 234 -6.06 5.78 -18.64
C SER A 234 -4.97 5.47 -19.66
N GLY A 235 -4.47 4.24 -19.63
CA GLY A 235 -3.54 3.75 -20.65
C GLY A 235 -2.08 4.11 -20.43
N ALA A 236 -1.70 4.60 -19.24
CA ALA A 236 -0.31 4.89 -18.95
C ALA A 236 0.41 3.66 -18.39
N ASP A 237 1.55 3.32 -18.97
CA ASP A 237 2.49 2.43 -18.32
C ASP A 237 3.23 3.23 -17.25
N GLN A 238 3.38 2.66 -16.06
CA GLN A 238 4.13 3.25 -14.96
C GLN A 238 5.34 2.40 -14.64
N ALA A 239 6.47 3.03 -14.31
CA ALA A 239 7.67 2.30 -13.94
C ALA A 239 8.49 2.98 -12.85
N ASP A 240 9.34 2.20 -12.19
CA ASP A 240 10.45 2.68 -11.36
C ASP A 240 11.64 1.72 -11.51
N THR A 241 12.83 2.25 -11.73
CA THR A 241 14.09 1.50 -11.91
C THR A 241 15.20 1.94 -10.96
N ALA A 242 14.92 2.89 -10.07
CA ALA A 242 15.91 3.57 -9.25
C ALA A 242 15.91 3.09 -7.78
N PHE A 243 15.02 2.19 -7.39
CA PHE A 243 14.91 1.73 -6.01
C PHE A 243 15.94 0.63 -5.66
N ALA A 244 16.38 0.65 -4.40
CA ALA A 244 17.16 -0.43 -3.79
C ALA A 244 16.23 -1.40 -3.07
N VAL A 245 16.67 -2.66 -2.91
CA VAL A 245 15.91 -3.72 -2.26
C VAL A 245 16.70 -4.27 -1.07
N PRO A 246 16.19 -4.13 0.16
CA PRO A 246 16.80 -4.73 1.34
C PRO A 246 16.83 -6.27 1.29
N GLY A 247 17.57 -6.88 2.20
CA GLY A 247 17.56 -8.33 2.37
C GLY A 247 16.22 -8.87 2.88
N ALA A 248 16.03 -10.17 2.66
CA ALA A 248 14.99 -10.96 3.27
C ALA A 248 15.24 -11.15 4.78
N SER A 249 14.15 -11.29 5.53
CA SER A 249 14.14 -11.49 6.97
C SER A 249 12.97 -12.38 7.41
N GLY A 250 13.18 -13.17 8.46
CA GLY A 250 12.14 -13.98 9.12
C GLY A 250 11.74 -15.26 8.38
N CYS A 251 12.46 -15.61 7.31
CA CYS A 251 12.22 -16.80 6.49
C CYS A 251 12.71 -18.06 7.19
N GLY A 252 11.81 -19.02 7.42
CA GLY A 252 12.08 -20.25 8.16
C GLY A 252 12.57 -19.96 9.58
N LEU A 253 11.90 -19.02 10.27
CA LEU A 253 12.34 -18.47 11.57
C LEU A 253 13.71 -17.77 11.50
N GLY A 254 14.08 -17.24 10.33
CA GLY A 254 15.35 -16.58 10.05
C GLY A 254 16.46 -17.51 9.57
N LEU A 255 16.28 -18.83 9.63
CA LEU A 255 17.28 -19.81 9.21
C LEU A 255 17.44 -19.90 7.68
N LEU A 256 16.46 -19.40 6.91
CA LEU A 256 16.42 -19.45 5.46
C LEU A 256 16.58 -18.08 4.78
N ASP A 257 16.81 -17.01 5.55
CA ASP A 257 17.02 -15.65 5.02
C ASP A 257 18.15 -15.61 3.98
N TRP A 258 19.26 -16.31 4.28
CA TRP A 258 20.42 -16.40 3.39
C TRP A 258 20.08 -17.04 2.04
N ALA A 259 19.18 -18.03 2.01
CA ALA A 259 18.82 -18.75 0.80
C ALA A 259 17.97 -17.86 -0.13
N VAL A 260 16.99 -17.17 0.44
CA VAL A 260 16.19 -16.16 -0.27
C VAL A 260 17.11 -15.07 -0.82
N ASN A 261 18.01 -14.55 0.01
CA ASN A 261 18.96 -13.52 -0.38
C ASN A 261 19.89 -13.98 -1.50
N LEU A 262 20.45 -15.18 -1.42
CA LEU A 262 21.36 -15.72 -2.42
C LEU A 262 20.69 -15.87 -3.78
N LYS A 263 19.48 -16.44 -3.83
CA LYS A 263 18.77 -16.66 -5.09
C LYS A 263 18.31 -15.35 -5.72
N THR A 264 17.69 -14.47 -4.92
CA THR A 264 17.16 -13.21 -5.42
C THR A 264 18.26 -12.18 -5.67
N GLY A 265 19.46 -12.38 -5.10
CA GLY A 265 20.57 -11.43 -5.21
C GLY A 265 20.37 -10.21 -4.31
N LEU A 266 19.98 -10.46 -3.05
CA LEU A 266 19.66 -9.42 -2.07
C LEU A 266 20.75 -9.31 -0.98
N PRO A 267 20.95 -8.11 -0.39
CA PRO A 267 20.34 -6.84 -0.80
C PRO A 267 20.79 -6.42 -2.20
N SER A 268 19.87 -5.80 -2.95
CA SER A 268 20.11 -5.35 -4.33
C SER A 268 20.19 -3.84 -4.37
N ALA A 269 21.25 -3.30 -4.99
CA ALA A 269 21.46 -1.87 -5.10
C ALA A 269 20.47 -1.19 -6.06
N ALA A 270 20.30 0.12 -5.92
CA ALA A 270 19.58 0.94 -6.89
C ALA A 270 20.11 0.76 -8.31
N GLY A 271 19.23 0.74 -9.31
CA GLY A 271 19.57 0.50 -10.71
C GLY A 271 19.64 -0.98 -11.13
N ALA A 272 19.59 -1.93 -10.18
CA ALA A 272 19.50 -3.36 -10.46
C ALA A 272 18.07 -3.92 -10.42
N ASN A 273 17.10 -3.08 -10.01
CA ASN A 273 15.71 -3.46 -9.79
C ASN A 273 14.80 -2.66 -10.73
N ALA A 274 13.62 -3.21 -11.01
CA ALA A 274 12.63 -2.54 -11.84
C ALA A 274 11.23 -2.94 -11.40
N VAL A 275 10.26 -2.05 -11.53
CA VAL A 275 8.85 -2.38 -11.52
C VAL A 275 8.21 -1.67 -12.71
N THR A 276 7.30 -2.38 -13.38
CA THR A 276 6.45 -1.87 -14.44
C THR A 276 5.01 -2.28 -14.14
N LEU A 277 4.09 -1.32 -14.24
CA LEU A 277 2.64 -1.53 -14.20
C LEU A 277 2.12 -1.16 -15.57
N ASP A 278 1.49 -2.11 -16.25
CA ASP A 278 1.02 -1.93 -17.62
C ASP A 278 -0.40 -1.37 -17.62
N ASP A 279 -0.73 -0.52 -18.59
CA ASP A 279 -2.11 -0.03 -18.83
C ASP A 279 -2.80 0.49 -17.55
N THR A 280 -2.09 1.31 -16.79
CA THR A 280 -2.57 1.84 -15.51
C THR A 280 -3.71 2.84 -15.75
N SER A 281 -4.75 2.72 -14.94
CA SER A 281 -5.84 3.68 -14.86
C SER A 281 -5.83 4.39 -13.52
N THR A 282 -5.74 5.71 -13.55
CA THR A 282 -5.74 6.59 -12.37
C THR A 282 -6.95 7.51 -12.41
N TYR A 283 -7.63 7.66 -11.28
CA TYR A 283 -8.84 8.42 -11.12
C TYR A 283 -8.69 9.39 -9.95
N PHE A 284 -9.23 10.59 -10.12
CA PHE A 284 -9.36 11.59 -9.07
C PHE A 284 -10.83 11.97 -8.98
N ALA A 285 -11.45 11.86 -7.81
CA ALA A 285 -12.82 12.29 -7.57
C ALA A 285 -12.89 13.28 -6.41
N SER A 286 -13.57 14.40 -6.65
CA SER A 286 -13.83 15.47 -5.69
C SER A 286 -15.16 16.12 -6.02
N PRO A 287 -15.76 16.91 -5.11
CA PRO A 287 -16.84 17.79 -5.51
C PRO A 287 -16.40 18.68 -6.68
N TYR A 288 -17.30 18.93 -7.62
CA TYR A 288 -17.00 19.69 -8.84
C TYR A 288 -16.73 21.16 -8.52
N ASP A 289 -17.46 21.73 -7.56
CA ASP A 289 -17.22 23.04 -6.97
C ASP A 289 -17.04 22.92 -5.44
N PRO A 290 -15.82 22.58 -4.96
CA PRO A 290 -15.52 22.44 -3.53
C PRO A 290 -15.87 23.70 -2.71
N ALA A 291 -15.70 24.89 -3.29
CA ALA A 291 -15.93 26.15 -2.60
C ALA A 291 -17.42 26.39 -2.32
N SER A 292 -18.31 25.90 -3.19
CA SER A 292 -19.76 25.95 -2.95
C SER A 292 -20.22 25.15 -1.72
N LEU A 293 -19.41 24.17 -1.29
CA LEU A 293 -19.70 23.31 -0.14
C LEU A 293 -19.09 23.82 1.16
N ALA A 294 -18.44 24.98 1.13
CA ALA A 294 -17.81 25.55 2.31
C ALA A 294 -18.83 25.87 3.42
N PRO A 295 -18.50 25.63 4.70
CA PRO A 295 -17.21 25.16 5.23
C PRO A 295 -17.13 23.63 5.42
N ASN A 296 -17.95 22.85 4.71
CA ASN A 296 -18.21 21.44 5.01
C ASN A 296 -17.84 20.48 3.87
N GLU A 297 -16.99 20.89 2.93
CA GLU A 297 -16.64 20.09 1.74
C GLU A 297 -16.28 18.64 2.07
N GLY A 298 -15.37 18.41 3.04
CA GLY A 298 -14.99 17.05 3.42
C GLY A 298 -16.13 16.21 3.98
N ARG A 299 -17.12 16.84 4.66
CA ARG A 299 -18.31 16.16 5.17
C ARG A 299 -19.30 15.83 4.07
N GLU A 300 -19.46 16.72 3.09
CA GLU A 300 -20.32 16.47 1.93
C GLU A 300 -19.69 15.43 1.00
N LEU A 301 -18.38 15.46 0.77
CA LEU A 301 -17.65 14.39 0.07
C LEU A 301 -17.92 13.01 0.71
N ALA A 302 -17.84 12.92 2.03
CA ALA A 302 -18.16 11.68 2.74
C ALA A 302 -19.62 11.27 2.55
N ARG A 303 -20.57 12.21 2.64
CA ARG A 303 -21.99 11.93 2.38
C ARG A 303 -22.23 11.42 0.97
N PHE A 304 -21.62 12.02 -0.04
CA PHE A 304 -21.75 11.62 -1.43
C PHE A 304 -21.20 10.20 -1.64
N TRP A 305 -19.99 9.93 -1.14
CA TRP A 305 -19.40 8.59 -1.19
C TRP A 305 -20.29 7.53 -0.53
N HIS A 306 -20.82 7.81 0.67
CA HIS A 306 -21.73 6.89 1.38
C HIS A 306 -23.07 6.71 0.66
N SER A 307 -23.57 7.73 -0.04
CA SER A 307 -24.80 7.63 -0.83
C SER A 307 -24.68 6.70 -2.04
N ALA A 308 -23.45 6.40 -2.47
CA ALA A 308 -23.16 5.53 -3.61
C ALA A 308 -22.98 4.05 -3.23
N VAL A 309 -23.03 3.71 -1.93
CA VAL A 309 -22.88 2.32 -1.45
C VAL A 309 -24.09 1.48 -1.86
N LYS A 310 -23.81 0.27 -2.38
CA LYS A 310 -24.82 -0.72 -2.81
C LYS A 310 -25.10 -1.78 -1.75
#